data_AF-A0A382RWT5-F1
#
_entry.id   AF-A0A382RWT5-F1
#
_cell.length_a   1.000
_cell.length_b   1.000
_cell.length_c   1.000
_cell.angle_alpha   90.00
_cell.angle_beta   90.00
_cell.angle_gamma   90.00
#
_symmetry.space_group_name_H-M   'P 1'
#
loop_
_entity.id
_entity.type
_entity.pdbx_description
1 polymer ?
#
loop_
_entity_poly.entity_id
_entity_poly.type
_entity_poly.pdbx_seq_one_letter_code
_entity_poly.pdbx_strand_id
1 'polypeptide(L)'
;MAIPDGGLITETNRQYYAGAQGFVVTDIAGQSVFTFTFDTDLKLANYDPTSDDYGLNNFKLYTSADGFTYTEYITAYTLVGNTITLGAPLAQNMTIVCQLTSLTGGNYGDKDAYGTTVENNYGSYAYVTLNDVINNFIVAYVGAGKLIPSVKRTDLIFHAKRGLQEFSYDTLKSIKSQELTIPPSLGLALPQDYVNYVRLSWIDRLGVQHPIYPTNNLTDSPYEIPAQDNLGVPVQAGDDDNIQTPSITEERWAEANTNLINQQFNNDQFNQGLDW
;
A
#
# COMPACT_ATOMS: atom_id res chain seq x y z
N MET A 1 -6.87 26.00 -17.20
CA MET A 1 -7.25 26.33 -15.80
C MET A 1 -6.31 25.54 -14.92
N ALA A 2 -5.53 26.19 -14.04
CA ALA A 2 -4.64 25.46 -13.14
C ALA A 2 -5.49 24.59 -12.21
N ILE A 3 -5.23 23.28 -12.20
CA ILE A 3 -5.89 22.34 -11.30
C ILE A 3 -5.40 22.69 -9.87
N PRO A 4 -6.27 22.77 -8.86
CA PRO A 4 -5.93 23.22 -7.50
C PRO A 4 -5.01 22.26 -6.70
N ASP A 5 -4.18 21.46 -7.37
CA ASP A 5 -3.36 20.39 -6.78
C ASP A 5 -1.88 20.78 -6.65
N GLY A 6 -1.56 22.06 -6.79
CA GLY A 6 -0.18 22.56 -6.65
C GLY A 6 0.81 22.04 -7.70
N GLY A 7 0.33 21.40 -8.76
CA GLY A 7 1.15 20.78 -9.81
C GLY A 7 1.72 19.40 -9.45
N LEU A 8 1.25 18.75 -8.37
CA LEU A 8 1.67 17.39 -8.01
C LEU A 8 1.00 16.31 -8.86
N ILE A 9 -0.21 16.56 -9.34
CA ILE A 9 -0.94 15.64 -10.23
C ILE A 9 -0.78 16.15 -11.66
N THR A 10 0.01 15.45 -12.46
CA THR A 10 0.34 15.80 -13.84
C THR A 10 -0.47 15.02 -14.87
N GLU A 11 -1.05 13.88 -14.48
CA GLU A 11 -1.94 13.05 -15.30
C GLU A 11 -3.43 13.36 -15.13
N THR A 12 -4.21 13.06 -16.17
CA THR A 12 -5.68 13.02 -16.08
C THR A 12 -6.16 11.71 -15.47
N ASN A 13 -7.37 11.70 -14.88
CA ASN A 13 -7.99 10.48 -14.33
C ASN A 13 -8.01 9.30 -15.32
N ARG A 14 -8.16 9.59 -16.63
CA ARG A 14 -8.17 8.55 -17.67
C ARG A 14 -6.79 7.96 -17.91
N GLN A 15 -5.73 8.78 -17.84
CA GLN A 15 -4.35 8.30 -17.92
C GLN A 15 -4.00 7.49 -16.67
N TYR A 16 -4.35 7.99 -15.50
CA TYR A 16 -4.01 7.35 -14.23
C TYR A 16 -4.75 6.01 -14.04
N TYR A 17 -6.09 5.99 -14.08
CA TYR A 17 -6.87 4.77 -13.77
C TYR A 17 -7.01 3.80 -14.94
N ALA A 18 -7.10 4.31 -16.16
CA ALA A 18 -7.33 3.47 -17.34
C ALA A 18 -6.07 3.28 -18.19
N GLY A 19 -4.97 3.99 -17.90
CA GLY A 19 -3.75 3.89 -18.71
C GLY A 19 -3.92 4.40 -20.13
N ALA A 20 -4.89 5.26 -20.40
CA ALA A 20 -5.32 5.55 -21.77
C ALA A 20 -5.29 7.03 -22.13
N GLN A 21 -4.60 7.35 -23.22
CA GLN A 21 -4.60 8.69 -23.83
C GLN A 21 -4.77 8.55 -25.34
N GLY A 22 -5.56 9.46 -25.93
CA GLY A 22 -5.84 9.40 -27.35
C GLY A 22 -6.09 10.76 -27.95
N PHE A 23 -5.92 10.82 -29.26
CA PHE A 23 -5.97 12.03 -30.07
C PHE A 23 -6.89 11.80 -31.25
N VAL A 24 -7.64 12.83 -31.62
CA VAL A 24 -8.38 12.88 -32.88
C VAL A 24 -7.54 13.70 -33.85
N VAL A 25 -7.26 13.15 -35.04
CA VAL A 25 -6.52 13.86 -36.08
C VAL A 25 -7.38 14.97 -36.65
N THR A 26 -6.97 16.23 -36.41
CA THR A 26 -7.69 17.41 -36.89
C THR A 26 -7.14 17.95 -38.21
N ASP A 27 -5.87 17.65 -38.53
CA ASP A 27 -5.20 18.11 -39.74
C ASP A 27 -5.77 17.41 -40.99
N ILE A 28 -6.06 18.20 -42.02
CA ILE A 28 -6.55 17.75 -43.32
C ILE A 28 -5.48 16.91 -44.04
N ALA A 29 -4.19 17.24 -43.85
CA ALA A 29 -3.08 16.48 -44.41
C ALA A 29 -2.80 15.16 -43.65
N GLY A 30 -3.49 14.93 -42.54
CA GLY A 30 -3.23 13.84 -41.62
C GLY A 30 -2.10 14.14 -40.63
N GLN A 31 -1.93 13.26 -39.64
CA GLN A 31 -0.93 13.42 -38.57
C GLN A 31 -0.19 12.10 -38.34
N SER A 32 1.14 12.17 -38.23
CA SER A 32 2.01 11.01 -37.98
C SER A 32 2.71 11.05 -36.63
N VAL A 33 2.76 12.21 -35.97
CA VAL A 33 3.49 12.40 -34.70
C VAL A 33 2.50 12.68 -33.58
N PHE A 34 2.56 11.85 -32.53
CA PHE A 34 1.70 11.93 -31.36
C PHE A 34 2.55 11.88 -30.09
N THR A 35 2.45 12.91 -29.25
CA THR A 35 3.18 12.99 -27.98
C THR A 35 2.24 12.69 -26.83
N PHE A 36 2.49 11.57 -26.15
CA PHE A 36 1.76 11.16 -24.96
C PHE A 36 2.38 11.80 -23.71
N THR A 37 1.55 12.05 -22.70
CA THR A 37 1.91 12.78 -21.47
C THR A 37 1.64 11.94 -20.23
N PHE A 38 1.88 10.63 -20.33
CA PHE A 38 1.89 9.75 -19.16
C PHE A 38 3.07 10.11 -18.25
N ASP A 39 2.91 9.95 -16.95
CA ASP A 39 3.96 10.00 -15.94
C ASP A 39 4.85 8.75 -16.02
N THR A 40 4.31 7.65 -16.57
CA THR A 40 5.07 6.45 -16.90
C THR A 40 5.60 6.51 -18.33
N ASP A 41 6.92 6.39 -18.49
CA ASP A 41 7.56 6.36 -19.80
C ASP A 41 7.12 5.17 -20.65
N LEU A 42 6.82 5.44 -21.92
CA LEU A 42 6.51 4.41 -22.91
C LEU A 42 7.78 3.61 -23.26
N LYS A 43 7.61 2.30 -23.45
CA LYS A 43 8.67 1.36 -23.83
C LYS A 43 8.21 0.54 -25.02
N LEU A 44 8.93 0.71 -26.12
CA LEU A 44 8.76 -0.04 -27.36
C LEU A 44 9.97 -0.94 -27.56
N ALA A 45 9.76 -2.24 -27.53
CA ALA A 45 10.71 -3.26 -27.95
C ALA A 45 10.51 -3.63 -29.42
N ASN A 46 9.29 -4.00 -29.81
CA ASN A 46 8.93 -4.28 -31.21
C ASN A 46 7.49 -3.86 -31.51
N TYR A 47 7.20 -3.38 -32.71
CA TYR A 47 5.84 -3.02 -33.13
C TYR A 47 5.02 -4.23 -33.64
N ASP A 48 5.70 -5.30 -34.08
CA ASP A 48 5.06 -6.45 -34.73
C ASP A 48 4.57 -7.48 -33.70
N PRO A 49 3.25 -7.74 -33.57
CA PRO A 49 2.71 -8.71 -32.61
C PRO A 49 3.18 -10.15 -32.81
N THR A 50 3.72 -10.48 -33.98
CA THR A 50 4.24 -11.83 -34.28
C THR A 50 5.68 -12.04 -33.79
N SER A 51 6.36 -10.98 -33.35
CA SER A 51 7.70 -11.07 -32.78
C SER A 51 7.67 -11.39 -31.29
N ASP A 52 8.59 -12.24 -30.83
CA ASP A 52 8.75 -12.59 -29.42
C ASP A 52 8.99 -11.35 -28.52
N ASP A 53 9.66 -10.33 -29.06
CA ASP A 53 9.98 -9.10 -28.31
C ASP A 53 8.75 -8.18 -28.11
N TYR A 54 7.63 -8.43 -28.81
CA TYR A 54 6.42 -7.62 -28.67
C TYR A 54 5.84 -7.65 -27.25
N GLY A 55 5.95 -8.79 -26.57
CA GLY A 55 5.51 -8.94 -25.18
C GLY A 55 6.28 -8.08 -24.17
N LEU A 56 7.41 -7.49 -24.57
CA LEU A 56 8.20 -6.59 -23.72
C LEU A 56 7.72 -5.13 -23.78
N ASN A 57 6.77 -4.81 -24.66
CA ASN A 57 6.15 -3.50 -24.70
C ASN A 57 5.32 -3.24 -23.44
N ASN A 58 5.31 -2.01 -22.94
CA ASN A 58 4.47 -1.63 -21.81
C ASN A 58 3.15 -0.95 -22.23
N PHE A 59 2.89 -0.86 -23.54
CA PHE A 59 1.68 -0.29 -24.12
C PHE A 59 1.28 -1.00 -25.41
N LYS A 60 0.03 -0.78 -25.82
CA LYS A 60 -0.50 -1.10 -27.14
C LYS A 60 -1.08 0.16 -27.79
N LEU A 61 -1.03 0.21 -29.11
CA LEU A 61 -1.56 1.33 -29.89
C LEU A 61 -2.79 0.87 -30.67
N TYR A 62 -3.87 1.64 -30.59
CA TYR A 62 -5.11 1.36 -31.29
C TYR A 62 -5.50 2.55 -32.16
N THR A 63 -6.09 2.27 -33.32
CA THR A 63 -6.67 3.27 -34.21
C THR A 63 -8.13 2.98 -34.46
N SER A 64 -8.89 4.01 -34.77
CA SER A 64 -10.32 3.93 -35.03
C SER A 64 -10.73 4.97 -36.07
N ALA A 65 -11.56 4.57 -37.03
CA ALA A 65 -12.11 5.47 -38.04
C ALA A 65 -13.44 6.12 -37.60
N ASP A 66 -14.18 5.47 -36.70
CA ASP A 66 -15.49 5.89 -36.21
C ASP A 66 -15.45 6.49 -34.79
N GLY A 67 -14.35 6.28 -34.05
CA GLY A 67 -14.19 6.65 -32.65
C GLY A 67 -14.79 5.65 -31.65
N PHE A 68 -15.39 4.55 -32.14
CA PHE A 68 -16.09 3.54 -31.33
C PHE A 68 -15.43 2.18 -31.42
N THR A 69 -15.06 1.75 -32.63
CA THR A 69 -14.43 0.46 -32.89
C THR A 69 -12.93 0.68 -33.04
N TYR A 70 -12.15 0.07 -32.14
CA TYR A 70 -10.70 0.24 -32.08
C TYR A 70 -10.02 -1.03 -32.57
N THR A 71 -9.05 -0.89 -33.47
CA THR A 71 -8.21 -1.97 -33.98
C THR A 71 -6.76 -1.72 -33.64
N GLU A 72 -6.00 -2.77 -33.33
CA GLU A 72 -4.58 -2.63 -33.01
C GLU A 72 -3.78 -2.12 -34.21
N TYR A 73 -2.87 -1.17 -33.98
CA TYR A 73 -1.99 -0.62 -35.00
C TYR A 73 -0.71 -1.46 -35.10
N ILE A 74 -0.65 -2.29 -36.14
CA ILE A 74 0.41 -3.30 -36.35
C ILE A 74 1.46 -2.90 -37.40
N THR A 75 1.36 -1.71 -37.99
CA THR A 75 2.34 -1.21 -38.97
C THR A 75 3.50 -0.52 -38.26
N ALA A 76 4.67 -0.46 -38.89
CA ALA A 76 5.89 0.08 -38.28
C ALA A 76 5.72 1.52 -37.77
N TYR A 77 6.15 1.76 -36.52
CA TYR A 77 6.27 3.07 -35.88
C TYR A 77 7.50 3.10 -34.98
N THR A 78 7.95 4.30 -34.62
CA THR A 78 9.09 4.52 -33.73
C THR A 78 8.68 5.29 -32.48
N LEU A 79 9.44 5.11 -31.41
CA LEU A 79 9.24 5.77 -30.14
C LEU A 79 10.49 6.54 -29.74
N VAL A 80 10.33 7.84 -29.41
CA VAL A 80 11.38 8.67 -28.82
C VAL A 80 10.80 9.39 -27.60
N GLY A 81 11.26 9.01 -26.41
CA GLY A 81 10.61 9.40 -25.16
C GLY A 81 9.15 8.90 -25.17
N ASN A 82 8.20 9.81 -24.94
CA ASN A 82 6.76 9.52 -25.03
C ASN A 82 6.14 9.99 -26.36
N THR A 83 6.95 10.23 -27.39
CA THR A 83 6.47 10.62 -28.73
C THR A 83 6.54 9.44 -29.69
N ILE A 84 5.39 9.04 -30.22
CA ILE A 84 5.25 8.01 -31.25
C ILE A 84 5.22 8.68 -32.62
N THR A 85 6.03 8.18 -33.55
CA THR A 85 6.02 8.59 -34.96
C THR A 85 5.64 7.40 -35.84
N LEU A 86 4.52 7.54 -36.55
CA LEU A 86 4.00 6.53 -37.47
C LEU A 86 4.70 6.61 -38.83
N GLY A 87 4.90 5.46 -39.49
CA GLY A 87 5.50 5.41 -40.83
C GLY A 87 4.62 6.03 -41.93
N ALA A 88 3.31 6.11 -41.71
CA ALA A 88 2.36 6.78 -42.58
C ALA A 88 1.41 7.67 -41.75
N PRO A 89 1.02 8.85 -42.25
CA PRO A 89 0.10 9.73 -41.53
C PRO A 89 -1.28 9.10 -41.41
N LEU A 90 -1.89 9.21 -40.22
CA LEU A 90 -3.30 8.90 -40.03
C LEU A 90 -4.15 9.99 -40.67
N ALA A 91 -5.21 9.59 -41.38
CA ALA A 91 -6.11 10.51 -42.06
C ALA A 91 -6.91 11.37 -41.07
N GLN A 92 -7.44 12.50 -41.56
CA GLN A 92 -8.31 13.38 -40.78
C GLN A 92 -9.51 12.62 -40.19
N ASN A 93 -9.91 12.98 -38.97
CA ASN A 93 -10.99 12.38 -38.18
C ASN A 93 -10.73 10.96 -37.67
N MET A 94 -9.59 10.34 -38.00
CA MET A 94 -9.19 9.11 -37.32
C MET A 94 -8.78 9.42 -35.89
N THR A 95 -9.06 8.47 -35.00
CA THR A 95 -8.66 8.52 -33.59
C THR A 95 -7.53 7.52 -33.37
N ILE A 96 -6.51 7.95 -32.65
CA ILE A 96 -5.43 7.08 -32.15
C ILE A 96 -5.49 7.07 -30.63
N VAL A 97 -5.31 5.90 -30.02
CA VAL A 97 -5.27 5.73 -28.57
C VAL A 97 -4.07 4.87 -28.22
N CYS A 98 -3.24 5.37 -27.30
CA CYS A 98 -2.25 4.57 -26.60
C CYS A 98 -2.87 4.08 -25.30
N GLN A 99 -2.75 2.78 -25.06
CA GLN A 99 -3.23 2.07 -23.89
C GLN A 99 -2.04 1.38 -23.23
N LEU A 100 -1.71 1.77 -22.01
CA LEU A 100 -0.76 1.06 -21.17
C LEU A 100 -1.30 -0.33 -20.82
N THR A 101 -0.40 -1.28 -20.59
CA THR A 101 -0.78 -2.64 -20.20
C THR A 101 -1.27 -2.69 -18.75
N SER A 102 -2.32 -3.48 -18.50
CA SER A 102 -2.96 -3.64 -17.18
C SER A 102 -3.24 -5.11 -16.85
N LEU A 103 -3.50 -5.42 -15.58
CA LEU A 103 -3.73 -6.79 -15.11
C LEU A 103 -5.01 -7.40 -15.71
N THR A 104 -6.03 -6.57 -15.92
CA THR A 104 -7.33 -6.99 -16.42
C THR A 104 -7.45 -6.96 -17.94
N GLY A 105 -6.37 -6.57 -18.65
CA GLY A 105 -6.45 -6.19 -20.04
C GLY A 105 -7.01 -4.77 -20.22
N GLY A 106 -6.61 -4.11 -21.31
CA GLY A 106 -7.00 -2.73 -21.62
C GLY A 106 -8.46 -2.57 -22.03
N ASN A 107 -8.89 -1.33 -22.27
CA ASN A 107 -10.29 -1.03 -22.63
C ASN A 107 -10.58 -1.02 -24.14
N TYR A 108 -9.56 -1.20 -24.97
CA TYR A 108 -9.63 -1.01 -26.43
C TYR A 108 -9.32 -2.31 -27.18
N GLY A 109 -9.83 -2.41 -28.41
CA GLY A 109 -9.70 -3.60 -29.24
C GLY A 109 -10.23 -4.86 -28.56
N ASP A 110 -9.46 -5.93 -28.62
CA ASP A 110 -9.80 -7.22 -28.03
C ASP A 110 -9.55 -7.27 -26.51
N LYS A 111 -9.24 -6.13 -25.89
CA LYS A 111 -8.97 -5.98 -24.44
C LYS A 111 -7.83 -6.86 -23.95
N ASP A 112 -6.80 -6.96 -24.76
CA ASP A 112 -5.69 -7.90 -24.60
C ASP A 112 -4.36 -7.20 -24.25
N ALA A 113 -4.41 -5.94 -23.84
CA ALA A 113 -3.26 -5.19 -23.31
C ALA A 113 -2.91 -5.66 -21.89
N TYR A 114 -2.51 -6.93 -21.73
CA TYR A 114 -2.14 -7.52 -20.45
C TYR A 114 -0.76 -7.08 -19.97
N GLY A 115 -0.63 -6.76 -18.68
CA GLY A 115 0.63 -6.38 -18.04
C GLY A 115 0.39 -5.79 -16.64
N THR A 116 1.29 -4.93 -16.18
CA THR A 116 1.22 -4.31 -14.84
C THR A 116 1.52 -2.81 -14.86
N THR A 117 1.59 -2.20 -16.05
CA THR A 117 2.08 -0.83 -16.23
C THR A 117 1.16 0.19 -15.58
N VAL A 118 -0.15 0.02 -15.73
CA VAL A 118 -1.15 0.90 -15.10
C VAL A 118 -1.07 0.80 -13.58
N GLU A 119 -1.00 -0.41 -13.04
CA GLU A 119 -0.98 -0.64 -11.60
C GLU A 119 0.32 -0.15 -10.96
N ASN A 120 1.45 -0.25 -11.66
CA ASN A 120 2.72 0.29 -11.21
C ASN A 120 2.74 1.82 -11.19
N ASN A 121 1.89 2.49 -11.96
CA ASN A 121 1.73 3.95 -11.93
C ASN A 121 0.90 4.41 -10.72
N TYR A 122 0.15 3.52 -10.07
CA TYR A 122 -0.67 3.91 -8.92
C TYR A 122 0.19 4.40 -7.74
N GLY A 123 -0.11 5.60 -7.25
CA GLY A 123 0.61 6.25 -6.16
C GLY A 123 1.90 6.92 -6.60
N SER A 124 2.18 7.06 -7.90
CA SER A 124 3.35 7.77 -8.42
C SER A 124 3.45 9.21 -7.88
N TYR A 125 2.31 9.91 -7.78
CA TYR A 125 2.23 11.27 -7.21
C TYR A 125 2.59 11.35 -5.71
N ALA A 126 2.54 10.23 -4.97
CA ALA A 126 2.81 10.22 -3.53
C ALA A 126 4.31 10.32 -3.22
N TYR A 127 5.16 10.01 -4.21
CA TYR A 127 6.60 9.96 -4.03
C TYR A 127 7.29 10.91 -5.01
N VAL A 128 8.25 11.68 -4.50
CA VAL A 128 9.12 12.51 -5.33
C VAL A 128 10.45 11.81 -5.47
N THR A 129 10.98 11.71 -6.71
CA THR A 129 12.27 11.06 -6.91
C THR A 129 13.40 11.89 -6.27
N LEU A 130 14.44 11.23 -5.78
CA LEU A 130 15.62 11.92 -5.23
C LEU A 130 16.25 12.86 -6.28
N ASN A 131 16.19 12.49 -7.56
CA ASN A 131 16.67 13.33 -8.66
C ASN A 131 15.87 14.64 -8.76
N ASP A 132 14.55 14.58 -8.61
CA ASP A 132 13.70 15.77 -8.67
C ASP A 132 13.91 16.67 -7.46
N VAL A 133 14.05 16.10 -6.26
CA VAL A 133 14.41 16.87 -5.05
C VAL A 133 15.74 17.61 -5.26
N ILE A 134 16.75 16.94 -5.82
CA ILE A 134 18.07 17.54 -6.09
C ILE A 134 17.97 18.64 -7.16
N ASN A 135 17.25 18.38 -8.26
CA ASN A 135 17.07 19.38 -9.32
C ASN A 135 16.32 20.61 -8.80
N ASN A 136 15.25 20.42 -8.03
CA ASN A 136 14.49 21.50 -7.41
C ASN A 136 15.35 22.29 -6.43
N PHE A 137 16.20 21.63 -5.64
CA PHE A 137 17.15 22.31 -4.75
C PHE A 137 18.14 23.19 -5.53
N ILE A 138 18.70 22.67 -6.62
CA ILE A 138 19.62 23.44 -7.49
C ILE A 138 18.89 24.66 -8.08
N VAL A 139 17.68 24.46 -8.60
CA VAL A 139 16.88 25.55 -9.20
C VAL A 139 16.46 26.57 -8.16
N ALA A 140 16.15 26.19 -6.93
CA ALA A 140 15.70 27.13 -5.90
C ALA A 140 16.85 27.89 -5.22
N TYR A 141 17.96 27.21 -4.91
CA TYR A 141 18.97 27.72 -3.97
C TYR A 141 20.37 27.89 -4.55
N VAL A 142 20.65 27.30 -5.72
CA VAL A 142 21.99 27.33 -6.33
C VAL A 142 22.01 28.26 -7.54
N GLY A 143 22.97 29.18 -7.55
CA GLY A 143 23.22 30.10 -8.67
C GLY A 143 23.56 31.51 -8.23
N ALA A 144 23.92 32.36 -9.20
CA ALA A 144 24.24 33.75 -8.95
C ALA A 144 23.05 34.50 -8.32
N GLY A 145 23.28 35.17 -7.19
CA GLY A 145 22.24 35.90 -6.46
C GLY A 145 21.36 35.04 -5.53
N LYS A 146 21.66 33.74 -5.37
CA LYS A 146 20.98 32.86 -4.41
C LYS A 146 21.86 32.55 -3.20
N LEU A 147 21.31 31.81 -2.23
CA LEU A 147 22.00 31.43 -0.99
C LEU A 147 23.32 30.70 -1.25
N ILE A 148 23.35 29.81 -2.24
CA ILE A 148 24.54 29.04 -2.60
C ILE A 148 25.02 29.50 -3.98
N PRO A 149 26.16 30.22 -4.07
CA PRO A 149 26.66 30.74 -5.34
C PRO A 149 26.97 29.66 -6.38
N SER A 150 27.57 28.54 -5.94
CA SER A 150 27.91 27.39 -6.78
C SER A 150 28.15 26.14 -5.92
N VAL A 151 27.79 24.97 -6.44
CA VAL A 151 28.05 23.66 -5.82
C VAL A 151 28.15 22.59 -6.91
N LYS A 152 28.95 21.54 -6.68
CA LYS A 152 29.02 20.40 -7.60
C LYS A 152 27.79 19.51 -7.41
N ARG A 153 27.18 19.08 -8.53
CA ARG A 153 26.03 18.16 -8.51
C ARG A 153 26.33 16.84 -7.80
N THR A 154 27.57 16.35 -7.91
CA THR A 154 28.04 15.13 -7.22
C THR A 154 27.95 15.23 -5.71
N ASP A 155 28.32 16.39 -5.16
CA ASP A 155 28.37 16.62 -3.71
C ASP A 155 26.94 16.70 -3.15
N LEU A 156 26.04 17.35 -3.90
CA LEU A 156 24.60 17.39 -3.60
C LEU A 156 23.98 16.00 -3.58
N ILE A 157 24.25 15.18 -4.61
CA ILE A 157 23.77 13.79 -4.67
C ILE A 157 24.29 12.98 -3.48
N PHE A 158 25.58 13.14 -3.14
CA PHE A 158 26.18 12.45 -2.00
C PHE A 158 25.47 12.78 -0.69
N HIS A 159 25.28 14.07 -0.39
CA HIS A 159 24.60 14.50 0.82
C HIS A 159 23.12 14.08 0.86
N ALA A 160 22.41 14.17 -0.27
CA ALA A 160 21.01 13.75 -0.35
C ALA A 160 20.86 12.24 -0.08
N LYS A 161 21.72 11.41 -0.68
CA LYS A 161 21.74 9.96 -0.42
C LYS A 161 22.10 9.64 1.03
N ARG A 162 23.12 10.32 1.58
CA ARG A 162 23.56 10.13 2.96
C ARG A 162 22.46 10.53 3.96
N GLY A 163 21.81 11.67 3.76
CA GLY A 163 20.71 12.12 4.63
C GLY A 163 19.53 11.14 4.63
N LEU A 164 19.19 10.56 3.47
CA LEU A 164 18.14 9.53 3.39
C LEU A 164 18.56 8.25 4.12
N GLN A 165 19.82 7.83 4.02
CA GLN A 165 20.34 6.68 4.79
C GLN A 165 20.27 6.95 6.30
N GLU A 166 20.74 8.11 6.74
CA GLU A 166 20.72 8.50 8.16
C GLU A 166 19.29 8.60 8.69
N PHE A 167 18.37 9.19 7.92
CA PHE A 167 16.95 9.22 8.25
C PHE A 167 16.33 7.82 8.33
N SER A 168 16.69 6.91 7.42
CA SER A 168 16.24 5.52 7.49
C SER A 168 16.72 4.80 8.74
N TYR A 169 17.95 5.07 9.19
CA TYR A 169 18.49 4.50 10.43
C TYR A 169 17.78 5.06 11.67
N ASP A 170 17.41 6.34 11.66
CA ASP A 170 16.74 7.00 12.78
C ASP A 170 15.23 6.67 12.84
N THR A 171 14.60 6.39 11.69
CA THR A 171 13.17 6.06 11.59
C THR A 171 12.85 4.57 11.66
N LEU A 172 13.84 3.68 11.48
CA LEU A 172 13.65 2.25 11.71
C LEU A 172 13.27 2.03 13.18
N LYS A 173 12.00 1.67 13.42
CA LYS A 173 11.48 1.29 14.74
C LYS A 173 12.45 0.29 15.37
N SER A 174 13.22 0.73 16.36
CA SER A 174 14.03 -0.15 17.19
C SER A 174 13.07 -0.99 18.04
N ILE A 175 12.74 -2.19 17.56
CA ILE A 175 12.03 -3.18 18.38
C ILE A 175 13.05 -3.75 19.36
N LYS A 176 13.07 -3.19 20.57
CA LYS A 176 13.92 -3.67 21.65
C LYS A 176 13.26 -4.89 22.30
N SER A 177 13.94 -6.02 22.28
CA SER A 177 13.54 -7.23 23.03
C SER A 177 14.23 -7.22 24.38
N GLN A 178 13.47 -7.45 25.46
CA GLN A 178 13.99 -7.48 26.82
C GLN A 178 13.32 -8.62 27.59
N GLU A 179 14.13 -9.34 28.37
CA GLU A 179 13.68 -10.39 29.29
C GLU A 179 13.72 -9.86 30.71
N LEU A 180 12.61 -9.98 31.43
CA LEU A 180 12.44 -9.39 32.76
C LEU A 180 11.82 -10.44 33.70
N THR A 181 12.40 -10.58 34.89
CA THR A 181 11.89 -11.49 35.93
C THR A 181 10.86 -10.77 36.78
N ILE A 182 9.67 -11.36 36.93
CA ILE A 182 8.58 -10.79 37.72
C ILE A 182 8.91 -10.88 39.22
N PRO A 183 9.01 -9.76 39.95
CA PRO A 183 9.23 -9.79 41.39
C PRO A 183 7.94 -10.17 42.15
N PRO A 184 8.02 -10.56 43.43
CA PRO A 184 6.85 -10.89 44.25
C PRO A 184 5.81 -9.76 44.36
N SER A 185 6.19 -8.51 44.09
CA SER A 185 5.30 -7.34 44.06
C SER A 185 4.46 -7.25 42.79
N LEU A 186 4.66 -8.13 41.80
CA LEU A 186 3.97 -8.16 40.50
C LEU A 186 4.07 -6.87 39.67
N GLY A 187 4.92 -5.92 40.07
CA GLY A 187 5.18 -4.67 39.38
C GLY A 187 6.55 -4.70 38.69
N LEU A 188 6.61 -4.20 37.45
CA LEU A 188 7.83 -4.15 36.66
C LEU A 188 8.06 -2.73 36.14
N ALA A 189 9.24 -2.17 36.39
CA ALA A 189 9.63 -0.90 35.84
C ALA A 189 10.06 -1.08 34.38
N LEU A 190 9.35 -0.43 33.45
CA LEU A 190 9.75 -0.40 32.05
C LEU A 190 10.80 0.70 31.82
N PRO A 191 11.71 0.53 30.84
CA PRO A 191 12.68 1.55 30.47
C PRO A 191 12.06 2.89 30.06
N GLN A 192 12.82 3.97 30.22
CA GLN A 192 12.35 5.35 29.95
C GLN A 192 11.97 5.61 28.48
N ASP A 193 12.42 4.77 27.56
CA ASP A 193 12.16 4.86 26.12
C ASP A 193 11.01 3.96 25.64
N TYR A 194 10.27 3.34 26.56
CA TYR A 194 9.11 2.53 26.24
C TYR A 194 7.92 3.38 25.79
N VAL A 195 7.47 3.18 24.55
CA VAL A 195 6.29 3.86 23.99
C VAL A 195 5.11 2.89 23.85
N ASN A 196 5.35 1.66 23.38
CA ASN A 196 4.34 0.64 23.19
C ASN A 196 4.96 -0.76 23.11
N TYR A 197 4.17 -1.81 23.40
CA TYR A 197 4.58 -3.20 23.22
C TYR A 197 4.08 -3.75 21.87
N VAL A 198 4.88 -4.65 21.28
CA VAL A 198 4.50 -5.38 20.05
C VAL A 198 4.05 -6.80 20.39
N ARG A 199 4.73 -7.44 21.35
CA ARG A 199 4.44 -8.79 21.82
C ARG A 199 4.90 -8.94 23.26
N LEU A 200 4.04 -9.49 24.10
CA LEU A 200 4.38 -9.93 25.45
C LEU A 200 4.28 -11.46 25.51
N SER A 201 5.22 -12.12 26.17
CA SER A 201 5.19 -13.57 26.35
C SER A 201 5.84 -13.92 27.67
N TRP A 202 5.35 -14.97 28.33
CA TRP A 202 6.03 -15.55 29.50
C TRP A 202 6.79 -16.80 29.09
N ILE A 203 7.87 -17.10 29.81
CA ILE A 203 8.75 -18.24 29.56
C ILE A 203 8.48 -19.29 30.65
N ASP A 204 8.17 -20.52 30.25
CA ASP A 204 8.02 -21.63 31.17
C ASP A 204 9.38 -22.19 31.64
N ARG A 205 9.36 -23.04 32.67
CA ARG A 205 10.53 -23.77 33.23
C ARG A 205 11.29 -24.57 32.17
N LEU A 206 10.65 -24.94 31.07
CA LEU A 206 11.24 -25.63 29.93
C LEU A 206 11.81 -24.68 28.85
N GLY A 207 11.71 -23.37 29.04
CA GLY A 207 12.13 -22.35 28.07
C GLY A 207 11.12 -22.07 26.94
N VAL A 208 9.91 -22.64 27.04
CA VAL A 208 8.86 -22.45 26.03
C VAL A 208 8.22 -21.07 26.17
N GLN A 209 8.11 -20.36 25.04
CA GLN A 209 7.45 -19.06 24.97
C GLN A 209 5.94 -19.22 24.86
N HIS A 210 5.20 -18.59 25.77
CA HIS A 210 3.76 -18.55 25.75
C HIS A 210 3.28 -17.11 25.51
N PRO A 211 2.68 -16.81 24.34
CA PRO A 211 2.14 -15.49 24.03
C PRO A 211 1.05 -15.07 25.03
N ILE A 212 1.11 -13.81 25.45
CA ILE A 212 0.04 -13.19 26.25
C ILE A 212 -0.75 -12.31 25.30
N TYR A 213 -2.03 -12.65 25.11
CA TYR A 213 -2.93 -11.83 24.30
C TYR A 213 -3.46 -10.66 25.12
N PRO A 214 -3.52 -9.45 24.53
CA PRO A 214 -4.18 -8.33 25.18
C PRO A 214 -5.67 -8.67 25.33
N THR A 215 -6.15 -8.69 26.56
CA THR A 215 -7.57 -8.74 26.85
C THR A 215 -8.11 -7.33 26.64
N ASN A 216 -8.47 -7.00 25.38
CA ASN A 216 -9.18 -5.76 25.09
C ASN A 216 -10.58 -5.74 25.72
N ASN A 217 -11.12 -6.91 26.05
CA ASN A 217 -12.36 -7.09 26.79
C ASN A 217 -12.04 -7.73 28.14
N LEU A 218 -12.74 -7.30 29.19
CA LEU A 218 -12.55 -7.82 30.55
C LEU A 218 -13.01 -9.28 30.70
N THR A 219 -13.87 -9.72 29.78
CA THR A 219 -14.42 -11.06 29.66
C THR A 219 -14.70 -11.34 28.17
N ASP A 220 -14.88 -12.60 27.81
CA ASP A 220 -15.30 -13.02 26.48
C ASP A 220 -16.47 -13.99 26.58
N SER A 221 -17.43 -13.88 25.66
CA SER A 221 -18.65 -14.69 25.67
C SER A 221 -18.51 -15.80 24.62
N PRO A 222 -18.26 -17.06 25.02
CA PRO A 222 -18.11 -18.15 24.06
C PRO A 222 -19.42 -18.44 23.33
N TYR A 223 -19.35 -18.65 22.01
CA TYR A 223 -20.52 -18.93 21.16
C TYR A 223 -21.03 -20.37 21.28
N GLU A 224 -20.14 -21.34 21.53
CA GLU A 224 -20.47 -22.75 21.74
C GLU A 224 -19.71 -23.28 22.95
N ILE A 225 -20.37 -24.10 23.75
CA ILE A 225 -19.89 -24.59 25.04
C ILE A 225 -20.26 -26.07 25.13
N PRO A 226 -19.54 -26.95 24.42
CA PRO A 226 -19.87 -28.36 24.42
C PRO A 226 -19.62 -28.98 25.79
N ALA A 227 -20.58 -29.79 26.26
CA ALA A 227 -20.42 -30.67 27.40
C ALA A 227 -19.26 -31.63 27.15
N GLN A 228 -18.37 -31.81 28.12
CA GLN A 228 -17.22 -32.71 28.00
C GLN A 228 -17.34 -33.87 28.98
N ASP A 229 -16.84 -35.04 28.58
CA ASP A 229 -16.66 -36.18 29.47
C ASP A 229 -15.41 -36.03 30.36
N ASN A 230 -15.16 -37.00 31.24
CA ASN A 230 -14.02 -36.98 32.17
C ASN A 230 -12.64 -37.14 31.49
N LEU A 231 -12.62 -37.35 30.17
CA LEU A 231 -11.42 -37.40 29.33
C LEU A 231 -11.26 -36.13 28.47
N GLY A 232 -12.17 -35.16 28.59
CA GLY A 232 -12.14 -33.90 27.86
C GLY A 232 -12.73 -33.99 26.45
N VAL A 233 -13.47 -35.05 26.11
CA VAL A 233 -14.09 -35.23 24.79
C VAL A 233 -15.51 -34.65 24.80
N PRO A 234 -15.88 -33.80 23.81
CA PRO A 234 -17.25 -33.32 23.63
C PRO A 234 -18.28 -34.45 23.53
N VAL A 235 -19.39 -34.32 24.24
CA VAL A 235 -20.50 -35.30 24.22
C VAL A 235 -21.55 -34.84 23.21
N GLN A 236 -21.98 -35.76 22.35
CA GLN A 236 -22.98 -35.52 21.31
C GLN A 236 -24.38 -36.00 21.72
N ALA A 237 -25.40 -35.32 21.23
CA ALA A 237 -26.80 -35.72 21.28
C ALA A 237 -27.09 -36.80 20.22
N GLY A 238 -28.28 -37.40 20.27
CA GLY A 238 -28.70 -38.44 19.32
C GLY A 238 -28.83 -37.97 17.87
N ASP A 239 -28.78 -36.66 17.63
CA ASP A 239 -28.89 -36.01 16.32
C ASP A 239 -27.52 -35.54 15.79
N ASP A 240 -26.41 -36.12 16.30
CA ASP A 240 -25.00 -35.80 15.99
C ASP A 240 -24.50 -34.40 16.37
N ASP A 241 -25.34 -33.54 16.96
CA ASP A 241 -24.96 -32.22 17.50
C ASP A 241 -24.33 -32.31 18.90
N ASN A 242 -23.40 -31.40 19.23
CA ASN A 242 -22.82 -31.33 20.57
C ASN A 242 -23.84 -30.85 21.62
N ILE A 243 -23.92 -31.56 22.75
CA ILE A 243 -24.72 -31.12 23.90
C ILE A 243 -24.08 -29.85 24.48
N GLN A 244 -24.85 -28.77 24.62
CA GLN A 244 -24.35 -27.50 25.13
C GLN A 244 -24.53 -27.40 26.66
N THR A 245 -23.58 -26.77 27.35
CA THR A 245 -23.64 -26.47 28.79
C THR A 245 -23.64 -24.96 29.07
N PRO A 246 -24.06 -24.54 30.28
CA PRO A 246 -23.92 -23.15 30.70
C PRO A 246 -22.47 -22.67 30.69
N SER A 247 -22.25 -21.41 30.30
CA SER A 247 -20.94 -20.77 30.34
C SER A 247 -20.51 -20.49 31.76
N ILE A 248 -19.41 -21.12 32.19
CA ILE A 248 -18.74 -20.78 33.46
C ILE A 248 -18.28 -19.32 33.44
N THR A 249 -17.92 -18.78 32.27
CA THR A 249 -17.50 -17.39 32.13
C THR A 249 -18.65 -16.42 32.41
N GLU A 250 -19.83 -16.67 31.84
CA GLU A 250 -21.02 -15.82 32.07
C GLU A 250 -21.55 -15.97 33.49
N GLU A 251 -21.57 -17.20 34.03
CA GLU A 251 -21.99 -17.47 35.40
C GLU A 251 -21.12 -16.72 36.42
N ARG A 252 -19.79 -16.84 36.30
CA ARG A 252 -18.86 -16.15 37.19
C ARG A 252 -18.87 -14.64 37.00
N TRP A 253 -19.07 -14.16 35.78
CA TRP A 253 -19.19 -12.73 35.50
C TRP A 253 -20.47 -12.14 36.11
N ALA A 254 -21.58 -12.86 36.04
CA ALA A 254 -22.85 -12.46 36.65
C ALA A 254 -22.78 -12.41 38.19
N GLU A 255 -22.01 -13.32 38.80
CA GLU A 255 -21.79 -13.37 40.25
C GLU A 255 -20.65 -12.47 40.73
N ALA A 256 -19.87 -11.89 39.82
CA ALA A 256 -18.70 -11.10 40.17
C ALA A 256 -19.11 -9.81 40.89
N ASN A 257 -18.52 -9.58 42.08
CA ASN A 257 -18.71 -8.33 42.80
C ASN A 257 -17.94 -7.21 42.08
N THR A 258 -18.69 -6.34 41.43
CA THR A 258 -18.21 -5.21 40.62
C THR A 258 -17.31 -4.23 41.40
N ASN A 259 -17.39 -4.20 42.73
CA ASN A 259 -16.55 -3.35 43.58
C ASN A 259 -15.09 -3.82 43.63
N LEU A 260 -14.84 -5.13 43.56
CA LEU A 260 -13.48 -5.71 43.49
C LEU A 260 -12.80 -5.40 42.14
N ILE A 261 -13.60 -5.30 41.08
CA ILE A 261 -13.13 -5.05 39.71
C ILE A 261 -12.81 -3.56 39.52
N ASN A 262 -13.66 -2.67 40.02
CA ASN A 262 -13.52 -1.22 39.85
C ASN A 262 -12.68 -0.53 40.96
N GLN A 263 -12.22 -1.28 41.97
CA GLN A 263 -11.49 -0.76 43.15
C GLN A 263 -12.21 0.42 43.85
N GLN A 264 -13.54 0.49 43.72
CA GLN A 264 -14.37 1.49 44.39
C GLN A 264 -14.92 0.88 45.68
N PHE A 265 -14.17 1.03 46.77
CA PHE A 265 -14.63 0.62 48.10
C PHE A 265 -15.46 1.74 48.72
N ASN A 266 -16.65 1.43 49.24
CA ASN A 266 -17.41 2.40 50.03
C ASN A 266 -16.85 2.48 51.48
N ASN A 267 -17.12 3.58 52.19
CA ASN A 267 -16.61 3.77 53.56
C ASN A 267 -17.12 2.73 54.58
N ASP A 268 -18.29 2.11 54.35
CA ASP A 268 -18.81 1.04 55.20
C ASP A 268 -18.08 -0.30 54.99
N GLN A 269 -17.59 -0.57 53.76
CA GLN A 269 -16.76 -1.74 53.43
C GLN A 269 -15.32 -1.59 53.95
N PHE A 270 -14.79 -0.36 53.97
CA PHE A 270 -13.50 -0.06 54.61
C PHE A 270 -13.58 -0.23 56.14
N ASN A 271 -14.70 0.15 56.75
CA ASN A 271 -14.92 0.07 58.20
C ASN A 271 -15.28 -1.34 58.71
N GLN A 272 -15.75 -2.24 57.84
CA GLN A 272 -16.09 -3.62 58.22
C GLN A 272 -14.89 -4.55 58.34
N GLY A 273 -13.68 -4.11 57.97
CA GLY A 273 -12.47 -4.93 58.03
C GLY A 273 -12.56 -6.10 57.07
N LEU A 274 -11.96 -5.97 55.89
CA LEU A 274 -11.72 -7.09 54.99
C LEU A 274 -10.82 -8.12 55.69
N ASP A 275 -11.40 -9.13 56.31
CA ASP A 275 -10.70 -10.38 56.61
C ASP A 275 -10.55 -11.14 55.28
N TRP A 276 -9.28 -11.35 54.91
CA TRP A 276 -8.79 -12.07 53.75
C TRP A 276 -8.76 -13.58 54.01
#